data_AF-A0A959BEA4-F1
#
_entry.id   AF-A0A959BEA4-F1
#
_cell.length_a   1.000
_cell.length_b   1.000
_cell.length_c   1.000
_cell.angle_alpha   90.00
_cell.angle_beta   90.00
_cell.angle_gamma   90.00
#
_symmetry.space_group_name_H-M   'P 1'
#
loop_
_entity.id
_entity.type
_entity.pdbx_description
1 polymer ?
#
loop_
_entity_poly.entity_id
_entity_poly.type
_entity_poly.pdbx_seq_one_letter_code
_entity_poly.pdbx_strand_id
1 'polypeptide(L)' 'AFGLLGSVIIAIVFALMSGWGAMVFGIGAAGFMGNLVDSILGGSLQQRGYLDNHGVNLVSTLSAAAFMGGYCLYL' A
#
# COMPACT_ATOMS: atom_id res chain seq x y z
N ALA A 1 7.67 3.01 10.73
CA ALA A 1 7.00 2.18 11.76
C ALA A 1 5.48 2.14 11.56
N PHE A 2 4.80 3.29 11.52
CA PHE A 2 3.32 3.35 11.42
C PHE A 2 2.73 2.74 10.15
N GLY A 3 3.36 2.93 8.98
CA GLY A 3 2.86 2.35 7.72
C GLY A 3 2.83 0.81 7.72
N LEU A 4 3.81 0.17 8.38
CA LEU A 4 3.84 -1.29 8.54
C LEU A 4 2.74 -1.74 9.50
N LEU A 5 2.62 -1.10 10.67
CA LEU A 5 1.58 -1.44 11.65
C LEU A 5 0.17 -1.31 11.05
N GLY A 6 -0.12 -0.21 10.36
CA GLY A 6 -1.40 -0.02 9.68
C GLY A 6 -1.69 -1.09 8.65
N SER A 7 -0.69 -1.45 7.82
CA SER A 7 -0.84 -2.50 6.81
C SER A 7 -1.09 -3.89 7.42
N VAL A 8 -0.45 -4.22 8.55
CA VAL A 8 -0.67 -5.46 9.28
C VAL A 8 -2.07 -5.49 9.89
N ILE A 9 -2.54 -4.38 10.46
CA ILE A 9 -3.90 -4.28 11.00
C ILE A 9 -4.93 -4.51 9.90
N ILE A 10 -4.77 -3.88 8.73
CA ILE A 10 -5.68 -4.07 7.59
C ILE A 10 -5.66 -5.52 7.11
N ALA A 11 -4.49 -6.15 7.01
CA ALA A 11 -4.37 -7.55 6.62
C ALA A 11 -5.06 -8.50 7.60
N ILE A 12 -4.93 -8.26 8.91
CA ILE A 12 -5.62 -9.04 9.94
C ILE A 12 -7.14 -8.87 9.84
N VAL A 13 -7.62 -7.63 9.70
CA VAL A 13 -9.06 -7.38 9.54
C VAL A 13 -9.60 -8.10 8.31
N PHE A 14 -8.88 -8.06 7.19
CA PHE A 14 -9.23 -8.83 6.00
C PHE A 14 -9.26 -10.34 6.27
N ALA A 15 -8.23 -10.88 6.93
CA ALA A 15 -8.15 -12.30 7.27
C ALA A 15 -9.32 -12.78 8.14
N LEU A 16 -9.76 -11.95 9.08
CA LEU A 16 -10.91 -12.25 9.95
C LEU A 16 -12.23 -12.30 9.16
N MET A 17 -12.35 -11.55 8.05
CA MET A 17 -13.56 -11.48 7.23
C MET A 17 -13.58 -12.47 6.07
N SER A 18 -12.42 -12.77 5.50
CA SER A 18 -12.27 -13.53 4.25
C SER A 18 -11.51 -14.85 4.42
N GLY A 19 -11.04 -15.14 5.64
CA GLY A 19 -10.24 -16.31 5.96
C GLY A 19 -8.74 -16.08 5.84
N TRP A 20 -7.98 -17.01 6.42
CA TRP A 20 -6.52 -16.99 6.38
C TRP A 20 -6.04 -17.68 5.10
N GLY A 21 -5.28 -16.95 4.28
CA GLY A 21 -4.77 -17.45 3.01
C GLY A 21 -3.72 -16.54 2.40
N ALA A 22 -3.23 -16.89 1.21
CA ALA A 22 -2.16 -16.15 0.52
C ALA A 22 -2.51 -14.66 0.32
N MET A 23 -3.78 -14.34 0.04
CA MET A 23 -4.23 -12.94 -0.12
C MET A 23 -3.99 -12.05 1.10
N VAL A 24 -3.94 -12.61 2.32
CA VAL A 24 -3.65 -11.84 3.54
C VAL A 24 -2.25 -11.21 3.46
N PHE A 25 -1.26 -11.97 3.00
CA PHE A 25 0.09 -11.48 2.77
C PHE A 25 0.12 -10.44 1.65
N GLY A 26 -0.60 -10.70 0.55
CA GLY A 26 -0.73 -9.76 -0.56
C GLY A 26 -1.26 -8.39 -0.12
N ILE A 27 -2.32 -8.37 0.69
CA ILE A 27 -2.94 -7.14 1.20
C ILE A 27 -2.01 -6.39 2.16
N GLY A 28 -1.37 -7.10 3.09
CA GLY A 28 -0.40 -6.48 4.00
C GLY A 28 0.79 -5.87 3.24
N ALA A 29 1.36 -6.63 2.30
CA ALA A 29 2.47 -6.17 1.49
C ALA A 29 2.08 -5.00 0.56
N ALA A 30 0.92 -5.05 -0.08
CA ALA A 30 0.41 -3.96 -0.91
C ALA A 30 0.19 -2.67 -0.10
N GLY A 31 -0.44 -2.78 1.07
CA GLY A 31 -0.63 -1.63 1.97
C GLY A 31 0.68 -1.04 2.47
N PHE A 32 1.68 -1.88 2.77
CA PHE A 32 3.01 -1.41 3.14
C PHE A 32 3.72 -0.71 1.98
N MET A 33 3.66 -1.28 0.78
CA MET A 33 4.25 -0.70 -0.43
C MET A 33 3.62 0.66 -0.78
N GLY A 34 2.29 0.79 -0.66
CA GLY A 34 1.60 2.06 -0.82
C GLY A 34 2.12 3.12 0.16
N ASN A 35 2.22 2.78 1.44
CA ASN A 35 2.73 3.69 2.47
C ASN A 35 4.22 4.09 2.26
N LEU A 36 5.04 3.18 1.72
CA LEU A 36 6.42 3.49 1.35
C LEU A 36 6.48 4.50 0.21
N VAL A 37 5.70 4.27 -0.86
CA VAL A 37 5.64 5.19 -2.00
C VAL A 37 5.11 6.56 -1.57
N ASP A 38 4.07 6.59 -0.75
CA ASP A 38 3.52 7.81 -0.16
C ASP A 38 4.59 8.62 0.60
N SER A 39 5.34 7.96 1.48
CA SER A 39 6.42 8.60 2.25
C SER A 39 7.55 9.13 1.36
N ILE A 40 7.94 8.38 0.33
CA ILE A 40 9.00 8.79 -0.61
C ILE A 40 8.55 10.00 -1.43
N LEU A 41 7.34 9.96 -2.00
CA LEU A 41 6.80 11.03 -2.83
C LEU A 41 6.50 12.29 -2.02
N GLY A 42 5.91 12.11 -0.83
CA GLY A 42 5.68 13.19 0.14
C GLY A 42 6.98 13.86 0.56
N GLY A 43 8.04 13.08 0.82
CA GLY A 43 9.37 13.57 1.17
C GLY A 43 10.20 14.12 0.00
N SER A 44 9.75 13.97 -1.25
CA SER A 44 10.52 14.39 -2.43
C SER A 44 9.75 15.33 -3.35
N LEU A 45 8.77 14.82 -4.10
CA LEU A 45 8.05 15.59 -5.13
C LEU A 45 7.04 16.57 -4.52
N GLN A 46 6.38 16.20 -3.43
CA GLN A 46 5.42 17.07 -2.76
C GLN A 46 6.10 18.27 -2.10
N GLN A 47 7.23 18.06 -1.39
CA GLN A 47 8.02 19.14 -0.81
C GLN A 47 8.58 20.11 -1.85
N ARG A 48 8.81 19.64 -3.08
CA ARG A 48 9.27 20.47 -4.21
C ARG A 48 8.12 21.14 -4.98
N GLY A 49 6.87 20.91 -4.59
CA GLY A 49 5.69 21.48 -5.25
C GLY A 49 5.34 20.86 -6.60
N TYR A 50 5.94 19.71 -6.97
CA TYR A 50 5.61 19.00 -8.21
C TYR A 50 4.30 18.22 -8.11
N LEU A 51 3.97 17.73 -6.91
CA LEU A 51 2.74 17.01 -6.62
C LEU A 51 2.04 17.66 -5.43
N ASP A 52 0.72 17.69 -5.46
CA ASP A 52 -0.10 17.98 -4.29
C ASP A 52 -0.39 16.69 -3.51
N ASN A 53 -1.08 16.82 -2.38
CA ASN A 53 -1.43 15.68 -1.53
C ASN A 53 -2.32 14.66 -2.26
N HIS A 54 -3.18 15.10 -3.18
CA HIS A 54 -4.01 14.20 -3.97
C HIS A 54 -3.20 13.42 -5.01
N GLY A 55 -2.24 14.08 -5.66
CA GLY A 55 -1.32 13.45 -6.61
C GLY A 55 -0.44 12.39 -5.95
N VAL A 56 0.10 12.68 -4.76
CA VAL A 56 0.87 11.68 -3.99
C VAL A 56 0.00 10.47 -3.62
N ASN A 57 -1.19 10.69 -3.08
CA ASN A 57 -2.14 9.62 -2.74
C ASN A 57 -2.56 8.78 -3.95
N LEU A 58 -2.73 9.41 -5.11
CA LEU A 58 -3.06 8.70 -6.35
C LEU A 58 -1.93 7.74 -6.73
N VAL A 59 -0.69 8.22 -6.76
CA VAL A 59 0.46 7.40 -7.17
C VAL A 59 0.75 6.29 -6.15
N SER A 60 0.63 6.57 -4.85
CA SER A 60 0.79 5.54 -3.81
C SER A 60 -0.28 4.45 -3.91
N THR A 61 -1.54 4.83 -4.15
CA THR A 61 -2.65 3.88 -4.37
C THR A 61 -2.44 3.04 -5.63
N LEU A 62 -2.06 3.66 -6.75
CA LEU A 62 -1.76 2.94 -8.00
C LEU A 62 -0.59 1.98 -7.84
N SER A 63 0.42 2.36 -7.06
CA SER A 63 1.58 1.50 -6.78
C SER A 63 1.19 0.28 -5.95
N ALA A 64 0.36 0.45 -4.92
CA ALA A 64 -0.20 -0.65 -4.15
C ALA A 64 -1.09 -1.56 -5.01
N ALA A 65 -1.93 -0.98 -5.87
CA ALA A 65 -2.79 -1.73 -6.78
C ALA A 65 -1.98 -2.54 -7.81
N ALA A 66 -0.92 -1.96 -8.37
CA ALA A 66 -0.02 -2.65 -9.29
C ALA A 66 0.70 -3.82 -8.61
N PHE A 67 1.18 -3.62 -7.38
CA PHE A 67 1.78 -4.68 -6.57
C PHE A 67 0.79 -5.83 -6.33
N MET A 68 -0.43 -5.52 -5.88
CA MET A 68 -1.46 -6.53 -5.62
C MET A 68 -1.89 -7.24 -6.91
N GLY A 69 -2.03 -6.51 -8.02
CA GLY A 69 -2.34 -7.09 -9.32
C GLY A 69 -1.27 -8.09 -9.77
N GLY A 70 0.00 -7.72 -9.65
CA GLY A 70 1.12 -8.63 -9.94
C GLY A 70 1.15 -9.85 -9.01
N TYR A 71 0.87 -9.66 -7.72
CA TYR A 71 0.78 -10.75 -6.75
C TYR A 71 -0.34 -11.74 -7.10
N CYS A 72 -1.53 -11.24 -7.45
CA CYS A 72 -2.66 -12.07 -7.87
C CYS A 72 -2.38 -12.87 -9.15
N LEU A 73 -1.56 -12.35 -10.06
CA LEU A 73 -1.16 -13.09 -11.27
C LEU A 73 -0.17 -14.23 -10.99
N TYR A 74 0.47 -14.23 -9.82
CA TYR A 74 1.45 -15.23 -9.42
C TYR A 74 0.85 -16.36 -8.55
N LEU A 75 -0.34 -16.14 -7.97
CA LEU A 75 -1.08 -17.13 -7.18
C LEU A 75 -1.93 -18.04 -8.08
#